data_AF-A0A017HFI3-F1
#
_entry.id   AF-A0A017HFI3-F1
#
_cell.length_a   1.000
_cell.length_b   1.000
_cell.length_c   1.000
_cell.angle_alpha   90.00
_cell.angle_beta   90.00
_cell.angle_gamma   90.00
#
_symmetry.space_group_name_H-M   'P 1'
#
loop_
_entity.id
_entity.type
_entity.pdbx_description
1 polymer ?
#
loop_
_entity_poly.entity_id
_entity_poly.type
_entity_poly.pdbx_seq_one_letter_code
_entity_poly.pdbx_strand_id
1 'polypeptide(L)'
;MVSGHILPQPYSLLAYVLNMPFFFFVGGYLFRGHEPFGEFLHRKAHQFLVPYFGLLLLLHAVKIALDGGTDDLHTLTWRMLYGGELLQGWFAVFWFPPCYFATLVCYHWLNHRVSSRALWAIMAGSTGLALLNQWAAPAFHLPLALNVVAMALPIYHLGAMARRLRIHATRQGVLTLLAALITLAYIAAALHFQAPPLAMKRASYGWPLVSVLASLSACLPLLFIAHVAAQLPGLNSLLQQVGVAALTVMYLHQPLQYVIADHFGLHHPFARYCLSVALALAAHRLIERNEAARWLFLGTRRAPVLATSAPPVKPG
;
A
#
# COMPACT_ATOMS: atom_id res chain seq x y z
N MET A 1 5.28 6.47 -1.87
CA MET A 1 4.56 6.62 -0.59
C MET A 1 5.36 7.45 0.40
N VAL A 2 6.62 7.08 0.66
CA VAL A 2 7.54 7.81 1.56
C VAL A 2 7.66 9.30 1.20
N SER A 3 7.81 9.64 -0.08
CA SER A 3 7.92 11.03 -0.55
C SER A 3 6.75 11.93 -0.15
N GLY A 4 5.55 11.36 0.03
CA GLY A 4 4.33 12.09 0.39
C GLY A 4 4.33 12.71 1.79
N HIS A 5 5.21 12.25 2.66
CA HIS A 5 5.24 12.65 4.05
C HIS A 5 6.55 13.33 4.48
N ILE A 6 7.57 13.32 3.63
CA ILE A 6 8.90 13.86 3.95
C ILE A 6 9.26 15.01 3.02
N LEU A 7 9.01 14.87 1.72
CA LEU A 7 9.45 15.83 0.72
C LEU A 7 8.46 16.98 0.57
N PRO A 8 8.94 18.20 0.27
CA PRO A 8 8.06 19.33 -0.03
C PRO A 8 7.34 19.14 -1.37
N GLN A 9 6.38 20.02 -1.65
CA GLN A 9 5.80 20.14 -3.00
C GLN A 9 6.90 20.47 -4.01
N PRO A 10 6.87 19.91 -5.24
CA PRO A 10 5.79 19.11 -5.86
C PRO A 10 5.85 17.59 -5.59
N TYR A 11 6.89 17.11 -4.92
CA TYR A 11 7.16 15.67 -4.78
C TYR A 11 6.15 14.95 -3.89
N SER A 12 5.61 15.64 -2.88
CA SER A 12 4.56 15.08 -2.03
C SER A 12 3.23 14.91 -2.77
N LEU A 13 2.87 15.85 -3.65
CA LEU A 13 1.67 15.72 -4.49
C LEU A 13 1.74 14.50 -5.41
N LEU A 14 2.87 14.27 -6.07
CA LEU A 14 3.09 13.05 -6.85
C LEU A 14 2.82 11.80 -6.00
N ALA A 15 3.17 11.84 -4.72
CA ALA A 15 2.94 10.70 -3.87
C ALA A 15 1.46 10.44 -3.56
N TYR A 16 0.66 11.48 -3.36
CA TYR A 16 -0.78 11.36 -3.07
C TYR A 16 -1.59 10.96 -4.32
N VAL A 17 -1.25 11.52 -5.47
CA VAL A 17 -1.89 11.19 -6.75
C VAL A 17 -1.54 9.78 -7.19
N LEU A 18 -0.27 9.38 -7.12
CA LEU A 18 0.18 8.16 -7.78
C LEU A 18 0.07 6.92 -6.90
N ASN A 19 0.40 6.99 -5.60
CA ASN A 19 0.72 5.76 -4.86
C ASN A 19 -0.51 4.96 -4.43
N MET A 20 -1.53 5.61 -3.86
CA MET A 20 -2.59 4.86 -3.17
C MET A 20 -3.46 4.05 -4.14
N PRO A 21 -4.00 4.64 -5.24
CA PRO A 21 -4.73 3.87 -6.24
C PRO A 21 -3.85 2.82 -6.95
N PHE A 22 -2.57 3.13 -7.16
CA PHE A 22 -1.62 2.19 -7.80
C PHE A 22 -1.47 0.89 -7.01
N PHE A 23 -1.34 0.93 -5.68
CA PHE A 23 -1.21 -0.31 -4.89
C PHE A 23 -2.46 -1.20 -4.99
N PHE A 24 -3.66 -0.62 -4.94
CA PHE A 24 -4.90 -1.38 -5.13
C PHE A 24 -5.02 -1.93 -6.54
N PHE A 25 -4.68 -1.14 -7.56
CA PHE A 25 -4.71 -1.57 -8.96
C PHE A 25 -3.73 -2.71 -9.22
N VAL A 26 -2.46 -2.58 -8.80
CA VAL A 26 -1.45 -3.64 -8.93
C VAL A 26 -1.85 -4.87 -8.12
N GLY A 27 -2.41 -4.69 -6.93
CA GLY A 27 -2.98 -5.79 -6.14
C GLY A 27 -4.02 -6.60 -6.92
N GLY A 28 -4.92 -5.91 -7.61
CA GLY A 28 -5.92 -6.51 -8.48
C GLY A 28 -5.31 -7.17 -9.71
N TYR A 29 -4.34 -6.52 -10.34
CA TYR A 29 -3.60 -7.07 -11.47
C TYR A 29 -2.89 -8.38 -11.08
N LEU A 30 -2.32 -8.46 -9.89
CA LEU A 30 -1.63 -9.67 -9.42
C LEU A 30 -2.57 -10.75 -8.85
N PHE A 31 -3.86 -10.43 -8.65
CA PHE A 31 -4.85 -11.35 -8.10
C PHE A 31 -4.91 -12.69 -8.86
N ARG A 32 -4.98 -13.80 -8.11
CA ARG A 32 -5.15 -15.16 -8.63
C ARG A 32 -6.28 -15.82 -7.86
N GLY A 33 -7.48 -15.86 -8.42
CA GLY A 33 -8.66 -16.41 -7.75
C GLY A 33 -8.83 -17.92 -7.95
N HIS A 34 -7.81 -18.73 -7.67
CA HIS A 34 -7.89 -20.20 -7.82
C HIS A 34 -7.93 -20.92 -6.47
N GLU A 35 -7.77 -20.20 -5.38
CA GLU A 35 -7.56 -20.76 -4.06
C GLU A 35 -8.85 -20.77 -3.23
N PRO A 36 -9.00 -21.74 -2.31
CA PRO A 36 -10.12 -21.75 -1.38
C PRO A 36 -10.14 -20.50 -0.50
N PHE A 37 -11.33 -19.96 -0.24
CA PHE A 37 -11.50 -18.70 0.51
C PHE A 37 -10.85 -18.75 1.91
N GLY A 38 -10.97 -19.87 2.63
CA GLY A 38 -10.39 -20.03 3.97
C GLY A 38 -8.86 -19.95 3.96
N GLU A 39 -8.21 -20.63 3.02
CA GLU A 39 -6.75 -20.60 2.86
C GLU A 39 -6.26 -19.20 2.45
N PHE A 40 -6.99 -18.55 1.54
CA PHE A 40 -6.72 -17.18 1.15
C PHE A 40 -6.80 -16.23 2.35
N LEU A 41 -7.90 -16.30 3.10
CA LEU A 41 -8.14 -15.46 4.27
C LEU A 41 -7.03 -15.64 5.31
N HIS A 42 -6.73 -16.88 5.67
CA HIS A 42 -5.69 -17.20 6.65
C HIS A 42 -4.32 -16.67 6.20
N ARG A 43 -3.91 -16.95 4.95
CA ARG A 43 -2.62 -16.49 4.43
C ARG A 43 -2.51 -14.97 4.38
N LYS A 44 -3.58 -14.29 3.95
CA LYS A 44 -3.61 -12.82 3.90
C LYS A 44 -3.68 -12.18 5.28
N ALA A 45 -4.37 -12.79 6.24
CA ALA A 45 -4.39 -12.35 7.62
C ALA A 45 -2.98 -12.40 8.22
N HIS A 46 -2.25 -13.51 8.04
CA HIS A 46 -0.85 -13.60 8.46
C HIS A 46 0.06 -12.60 7.74
N GLN A 47 -0.13 -12.39 6.44
CA GLN A 47 0.69 -11.47 5.66
C GLN A 47 0.52 -10.00 6.08
N PHE A 48 -0.68 -9.58 6.47
CA PHE A 48 -0.98 -8.16 6.73
C PHE A 48 -1.24 -7.84 8.20
N LEU A 49 -2.06 -8.63 8.89
CA LEU A 49 -2.48 -8.34 10.26
C LEU A 49 -1.40 -8.66 11.29
N VAL A 50 -0.63 -9.74 11.11
CA VAL A 50 0.45 -10.08 12.05
C VAL A 50 1.54 -9.00 12.05
N PRO A 51 2.13 -8.60 10.89
CA PRO A 51 3.03 -7.45 10.82
C PRO A 51 2.42 -6.16 11.35
N TYR A 52 1.13 -5.91 11.06
CA TYR A 52 0.43 -4.73 11.52
C TYR A 52 0.44 -4.64 13.05
N PHE A 53 -0.07 -5.66 13.75
CA PHE A 53 -0.12 -5.64 15.21
C PHE A 53 1.27 -5.72 15.83
N GLY A 54 2.18 -6.53 15.28
CA GLY A 54 3.55 -6.67 15.78
C GLY A 54 4.33 -5.35 15.72
N LEU A 55 4.30 -4.66 14.57
CA LEU A 55 4.99 -3.37 14.41
C LEU A 55 4.26 -2.24 15.16
N LEU A 56 2.93 -2.28 15.22
CA LEU A 56 2.16 -1.27 15.97
C LEU A 56 2.54 -1.31 17.45
N LEU A 57 2.56 -2.50 18.06
CA LEU A 57 2.94 -2.69 19.46
C LEU A 57 4.41 -2.32 19.72
N LEU A 58 5.33 -2.75 18.84
CA LEU A 58 6.74 -2.41 18.98
C LEU A 58 6.97 -0.89 18.92
N LEU A 59 6.45 -0.24 17.89
CA LEU A 59 6.62 1.20 17.70
C LEU A 59 5.91 2.03 18.78
N HIS A 60 4.80 1.52 19.30
CA HIS A 60 4.13 2.11 20.45
C HIS A 60 5.03 2.09 21.69
N ALA A 61 5.61 0.92 22.02
CA ALA A 61 6.53 0.79 23.14
C ALA A 61 7.77 1.68 22.98
N VAL A 62 8.33 1.75 21.77
CA VAL A 62 9.46 2.66 21.45
C VAL A 62 9.06 4.11 21.66
N LYS A 63 7.87 4.53 21.19
CA LYS A 63 7.42 5.91 21.36
C LYS A 63 7.25 6.29 22.83
N ILE A 64 6.63 5.42 23.64
CA ILE A 64 6.48 5.64 25.09
C ILE A 64 7.85 5.78 25.76
N ALA A 65 8.81 4.92 25.41
CA ALA A 65 10.16 4.97 25.96
C ALA A 65 10.88 6.28 25.60
N LEU A 66 10.67 6.83 24.40
CA LEU A 66 11.26 8.10 23.98
C LEU A 66 10.57 9.32 24.59
N ASP A 67 9.25 9.29 24.75
CA ASP A 67 8.47 10.40 25.32
C ASP A 67 8.57 10.48 26.86
N GLY A 68 9.18 9.49 27.51
CA GLY A 68 9.50 9.52 28.95
C GLY A 68 8.33 9.25 29.90
N GLY A 69 7.18 8.75 29.43
CA GLY A 69 6.04 8.49 30.31
C GLY A 69 4.73 8.06 29.64
N THR A 70 3.72 7.82 30.47
CA THR A 70 2.46 7.12 30.16
C THR A 70 1.24 8.03 29.98
N ASP A 71 1.41 9.35 30.03
CA ASP A 71 0.29 10.30 30.22
C ASP A 71 -0.78 10.26 29.11
N ASP A 72 -0.47 9.66 27.95
CA ASP A 72 -1.41 9.48 26.83
C ASP A 72 -1.62 8.01 26.40
N LEU A 73 -1.29 7.04 27.27
CA LEU A 73 -1.36 5.59 26.96
C LEU A 73 -2.77 5.16 26.51
N HIS A 74 -3.80 5.62 27.21
CA HIS A 74 -5.18 5.22 26.93
C HIS A 74 -5.67 5.78 25.59
N THR A 75 -5.44 7.07 25.33
CA THR A 75 -5.82 7.73 24.07
C THR A 75 -5.07 7.13 22.89
N LEU A 76 -3.76 6.88 23.06
CA LEU A 76 -2.93 6.31 22.01
C LEU A 76 -3.34 4.86 21.71
N THR A 77 -3.62 4.06 22.75
CA THR A 77 -4.13 2.69 22.60
C THR A 77 -5.50 2.66 21.91
N TRP A 78 -6.41 3.57 22.28
CA TRP A 78 -7.71 3.69 21.63
C TRP A 78 -7.59 4.06 20.15
N ARG A 79 -6.74 5.05 19.83
CA ARG A 79 -6.45 5.43 18.43
C ARG A 79 -5.83 4.29 17.63
N MET A 80 -5.03 3.44 18.27
CA MET A 80 -4.43 2.24 17.66
C MET A 80 -5.47 1.17 17.35
N LEU A 81 -6.37 0.89 18.28
CA LEU A 81 -7.44 -0.09 18.10
C LEU A 81 -8.48 0.37 17.08
N TYR A 82 -8.88 1.64 17.15
CA TYR A 82 -9.78 2.23 16.16
C TYR A 82 -9.11 2.31 14.79
N GLY A 83 -7.83 2.70 14.75
CA GLY A 83 -7.03 2.80 13.54
C GLY A 83 -7.53 3.85 12.54
N GLY A 84 -7.29 3.61 11.25
CA GLY A 84 -7.84 4.44 10.18
C GLY A 84 -7.36 5.89 10.19
N GLU A 85 -8.29 6.84 10.11
CA GLU A 85 -7.99 8.27 10.02
C GLU A 85 -7.34 8.85 11.30
N LEU A 86 -7.70 8.31 12.47
CA LEU A 86 -7.21 8.78 13.77
C LEU A 86 -5.70 8.56 13.96
N LEU A 87 -5.11 7.66 13.18
CA LEU A 87 -3.67 7.40 13.24
C LEU A 87 -2.91 8.57 12.60
N GLN A 88 -2.14 9.32 13.37
CA GLN A 88 -1.34 10.45 12.87
C GLN A 88 0.14 10.30 13.25
N GLY A 89 0.99 11.19 12.72
CA GLY A 89 2.42 11.18 12.96
C GLY A 89 3.07 9.83 12.65
N TRP A 90 3.71 9.24 13.66
CA TRP A 90 4.42 7.95 13.59
C TRP A 90 3.58 6.83 12.99
N PHE A 91 2.28 6.82 13.28
CA PHE A 91 1.35 5.76 12.87
C PHE A 91 0.54 6.12 11.63
N ALA A 92 0.81 7.27 11.00
CA ALA A 92 -0.04 7.84 9.95
C ALA A 92 -0.26 6.94 8.73
N VAL A 93 0.58 5.93 8.53
CA VAL A 93 0.61 4.99 7.40
C VAL A 93 -0.05 3.64 7.71
N PHE A 94 -0.34 3.36 8.98
CA PHE A 94 -0.91 2.09 9.44
C PHE A 94 -2.38 1.89 9.03
N TRP A 95 -3.06 2.93 8.55
CA TRP A 95 -4.43 2.81 8.02
C TRP A 95 -4.52 1.94 6.75
N PHE A 96 -3.46 1.88 5.95
CA PHE A 96 -3.48 1.23 4.64
C PHE A 96 -3.54 -0.32 4.72
N PRO A 97 -2.68 -1.03 5.48
CA PRO A 97 -2.71 -2.50 5.55
C PRO A 97 -4.06 -3.13 5.88
N PRO A 98 -4.81 -2.70 6.91
CA PRO A 98 -6.10 -3.34 7.22
C PRO A 98 -7.16 -3.02 6.16
N CYS A 99 -7.18 -1.80 5.61
CA CYS A 99 -8.01 -1.47 4.46
C CYS A 99 -7.67 -2.35 3.25
N TYR A 100 -6.38 -2.52 2.94
CA TYR A 100 -5.92 -3.34 1.83
C TYR A 100 -6.29 -4.82 2.03
N PHE A 101 -6.08 -5.36 3.22
CA PHE A 101 -6.52 -6.71 3.59
C PHE A 101 -8.03 -6.89 3.41
N ALA A 102 -8.85 -5.95 3.91
CA ALA A 102 -10.30 -6.01 3.74
C ALA A 102 -10.70 -5.97 2.25
N THR A 103 -10.09 -5.11 1.44
CA THR A 103 -10.31 -5.08 -0.02
C THR A 103 -9.99 -6.43 -0.67
N LEU A 104 -8.86 -7.05 -0.33
CA LEU A 104 -8.48 -8.38 -0.85
C LEU A 104 -9.53 -9.44 -0.53
N VAL A 105 -9.93 -9.53 0.74
CA VAL A 105 -10.89 -10.54 1.24
C VAL A 105 -12.26 -10.33 0.63
N CYS A 106 -12.78 -9.10 0.67
CA CYS A 106 -14.08 -8.77 0.09
C CYS A 106 -14.11 -9.04 -1.41
N TYR A 107 -13.07 -8.61 -2.15
CA TYR A 107 -12.99 -8.86 -3.58
C TYR A 107 -12.93 -10.36 -3.91
N HIS A 108 -12.10 -11.12 -3.19
CA HIS A 108 -12.00 -12.57 -3.39
C HIS A 108 -13.35 -13.24 -3.15
N TRP A 109 -14.03 -12.89 -2.07
CA TRP A 109 -15.36 -13.43 -1.76
C TRP A 109 -16.38 -13.10 -2.85
N LEU A 110 -16.47 -11.83 -3.24
CA LEU A 110 -17.39 -11.37 -4.29
C LEU A 110 -17.12 -12.06 -5.63
N ASN A 111 -15.87 -12.08 -6.09
CA ASN A 111 -15.49 -12.63 -7.40
C ASN A 111 -15.84 -14.12 -7.55
N HIS A 112 -15.96 -14.89 -6.46
CA HIS A 112 -16.35 -16.31 -6.50
C HIS A 112 -17.84 -16.55 -6.30
N ARG A 113 -18.59 -15.60 -5.74
CA ARG A 113 -19.97 -15.81 -5.30
C ARG A 113 -21.00 -15.06 -6.14
N VAL A 114 -20.61 -14.01 -6.85
CA VAL A 114 -21.53 -13.20 -7.65
C VAL A 114 -21.25 -13.33 -9.15
N SER A 115 -22.29 -13.16 -9.96
CA SER A 115 -22.15 -13.11 -11.41
C SER A 115 -21.35 -11.88 -11.84
N SER A 116 -20.75 -11.92 -13.04
CA SER A 116 -19.98 -10.79 -13.57
C SER A 116 -20.79 -9.48 -13.61
N ARG A 117 -22.08 -9.55 -14.00
CA ARG A 117 -22.98 -8.39 -14.02
C ARG A 117 -23.23 -7.83 -12.62
N ALA A 118 -23.51 -8.70 -11.65
CA ALA A 118 -23.69 -8.31 -10.27
C ALA A 118 -22.40 -7.71 -9.68
N LEU A 119 -21.23 -8.26 -10.02
CA LEU A 119 -19.95 -7.73 -9.58
C LEU A 119 -19.74 -6.29 -10.06
N TRP A 120 -19.98 -6.01 -11.35
CA TRP A 120 -19.92 -4.64 -11.88
C TRP A 120 -20.92 -3.69 -11.21
N ALA A 121 -22.15 -4.15 -10.95
CA ALA A 121 -23.15 -3.37 -10.22
C ALA A 121 -22.69 -3.06 -8.79
N ILE A 122 -22.08 -4.02 -8.09
CA ILE A 122 -21.50 -3.81 -6.75
C ILE A 122 -20.33 -2.82 -6.80
N MET A 123 -19.44 -2.90 -7.80
CA MET A 123 -18.34 -1.93 -7.97
C MET A 123 -18.86 -0.51 -8.26
N ALA A 124 -19.91 -0.37 -9.07
CA ALA A 124 -20.54 0.92 -9.33
C ALA A 124 -21.23 1.46 -8.07
N GLY A 125 -21.99 0.61 -7.36
CA GLY A 125 -22.63 0.96 -6.09
C GLY A 125 -21.61 1.36 -5.02
N SER A 126 -20.49 0.64 -4.90
CA SER A 126 -19.44 0.96 -3.93
C SER A 126 -18.72 2.27 -4.27
N THR A 127 -18.52 2.57 -5.56
CA THR A 127 -18.05 3.88 -6.01
C THR A 127 -19.03 4.98 -5.58
N GLY A 128 -20.33 4.76 -5.80
CA GLY A 128 -21.38 5.68 -5.36
C GLY A 128 -21.37 5.92 -3.85
N LEU A 129 -21.23 4.86 -3.04
CA LEU A 129 -21.11 4.96 -1.58
C LEU A 129 -19.87 5.73 -1.14
N ALA A 130 -18.74 5.55 -1.83
CA ALA A 130 -17.53 6.30 -1.53
C ALA A 130 -17.68 7.80 -1.84
N LEU A 131 -18.30 8.13 -2.98
CA LEU A 131 -18.58 9.53 -3.33
C LEU A 131 -19.63 10.16 -2.40
N LEU A 132 -20.63 9.39 -1.99
CA LEU A 132 -21.60 9.81 -0.98
C LEU A 132 -20.93 10.08 0.37
N ASN A 133 -19.98 9.24 0.79
CA ASN A 133 -19.18 9.50 1.99
C ASN A 133 -18.44 10.85 1.86
N GLN A 134 -17.72 11.07 0.76
CA GLN A 134 -16.98 12.32 0.54
C GLN A 134 -17.86 13.58 0.63
N TRP A 135 -19.09 13.53 0.12
CA TRP A 135 -19.93 14.72 -0.03
C TRP A 135 -21.00 14.90 1.04
N ALA A 136 -21.73 13.84 1.37
CA ALA A 136 -22.86 13.91 2.28
C ALA A 136 -22.46 13.61 3.73
N ALA A 137 -21.38 12.86 3.94
CA ALA A 137 -20.94 12.48 5.27
C ALA A 137 -19.40 12.50 5.41
N PRO A 138 -18.74 13.65 5.15
CA PRO A 138 -17.27 13.72 5.15
C PRO A 138 -16.64 13.41 6.51
N ALA A 139 -17.38 13.53 7.62
CA ALA A 139 -16.94 13.15 8.95
C ALA A 139 -17.19 11.67 9.29
N PHE A 140 -17.86 10.92 8.40
CA PHE A 140 -18.17 9.51 8.62
C PHE A 140 -16.97 8.64 8.26
N HIS A 141 -16.37 8.11 9.31
CA HIS A 141 -15.24 7.19 9.22
C HIS A 141 -15.57 5.91 9.95
N LEU A 142 -15.12 4.80 9.37
CA LEU A 142 -15.19 3.50 10.03
C LEU A 142 -13.82 3.16 10.62
N PRO A 143 -13.77 2.34 11.69
CA PRO A 143 -12.52 1.79 12.19
C PRO A 143 -11.69 1.17 11.07
N LEU A 144 -10.37 1.24 11.21
CA LEU A 144 -9.39 0.67 10.29
C LEU A 144 -9.51 1.19 8.84
N ALA A 145 -10.13 2.36 8.66
CA ALA A 145 -10.45 2.95 7.35
C ALA A 145 -11.31 2.04 6.45
N LEU A 146 -12.20 1.24 7.04
CA LEU A 146 -13.06 0.33 6.28
C LEU A 146 -14.01 1.04 5.31
N ASN A 147 -14.37 2.30 5.57
CA ASN A 147 -15.15 3.12 4.65
C ASN A 147 -14.42 3.35 3.31
N VAL A 148 -13.08 3.35 3.32
CA VAL A 148 -12.25 3.54 2.12
C VAL A 148 -12.29 2.31 1.19
N VAL A 149 -12.67 1.14 1.72
CA VAL A 149 -12.82 -0.11 0.95
C VAL A 149 -13.82 0.08 -0.20
N ALA A 150 -14.83 0.93 -0.02
CA ALA A 150 -15.85 1.23 -1.03
C ALA A 150 -15.25 1.78 -2.33
N MET A 151 -14.22 2.63 -2.25
CA MET A 151 -13.46 3.11 -3.42
C MET A 151 -12.31 2.18 -3.81
N ALA A 152 -11.72 1.47 -2.85
CA ALA A 152 -10.62 0.55 -3.15
C ALA A 152 -11.05 -0.67 -3.98
N LEU A 153 -12.26 -1.21 -3.73
CA LEU A 153 -12.83 -2.34 -4.47
C LEU A 153 -12.89 -2.12 -5.99
N PRO A 154 -13.49 -1.04 -6.52
CA PRO A 154 -13.56 -0.81 -7.96
C PRO A 154 -12.16 -0.61 -8.57
N ILE A 155 -11.26 0.09 -7.89
CA ILE A 155 -9.85 0.23 -8.32
C ILE A 155 -9.18 -1.15 -8.44
N TYR A 156 -9.36 -2.01 -7.43
CA TYR A 156 -8.85 -3.37 -7.41
C TYR A 156 -9.48 -4.22 -8.54
N HIS A 157 -10.79 -4.11 -8.76
CA HIS A 157 -11.49 -4.79 -9.83
C HIS A 157 -10.95 -4.41 -11.21
N LEU A 158 -10.70 -3.11 -11.45
CA LEU A 158 -10.11 -2.63 -12.69
C LEU A 158 -8.71 -3.20 -12.93
N GLY A 159 -7.90 -3.34 -11.88
CA GLY A 159 -6.62 -4.03 -11.95
C GLY A 159 -6.77 -5.49 -12.40
N ALA A 160 -7.71 -6.22 -11.80
CA ALA A 160 -8.00 -7.61 -12.17
C ALA A 160 -8.52 -7.73 -13.61
N MET A 161 -9.36 -6.80 -14.06
CA MET A 161 -9.83 -6.74 -15.45
C MET A 161 -8.69 -6.45 -16.42
N ALA A 162 -7.79 -5.52 -16.08
CA ALA A 162 -6.63 -5.20 -16.91
C ALA A 162 -5.77 -6.44 -17.18
N ARG A 163 -5.59 -7.33 -16.19
CA ARG A 163 -4.94 -8.63 -16.40
C ARG A 163 -5.74 -9.55 -17.32
N ARG A 164 -7.05 -9.69 -17.12
CA ARG A 164 -7.91 -10.54 -17.97
C ARG A 164 -7.90 -10.09 -19.43
N LEU A 165 -7.94 -8.78 -19.65
CA LEU A 165 -7.85 -8.14 -20.96
C LEU A 165 -6.44 -8.12 -21.54
N ARG A 166 -5.45 -8.68 -20.83
CA ARG A 166 -4.03 -8.69 -21.24
C ARG A 166 -3.52 -7.29 -21.58
N ILE A 167 -3.95 -6.28 -20.81
CA ILE A 167 -3.40 -4.93 -20.88
C ILE A 167 -1.95 -5.01 -20.39
N HIS A 168 -1.03 -4.80 -21.32
CA HIS A 168 0.41 -4.79 -21.07
C HIS A 168 0.96 -3.46 -21.53
N ALA A 169 1.56 -2.71 -20.62
CA ALA A 169 2.08 -1.38 -20.87
C ALA A 169 3.08 -1.31 -22.04
N THR A 170 3.78 -2.41 -22.32
CA THR A 170 4.78 -2.54 -23.39
C THR A 170 4.20 -2.82 -24.77
N ARG A 171 3.01 -3.41 -24.87
CA ARG A 171 2.37 -3.76 -26.16
C ARG A 171 1.39 -2.68 -26.64
N GLN A 172 0.96 -1.80 -25.75
CA GLN A 172 -0.09 -0.82 -26.01
C GLN A 172 0.47 0.61 -25.94
N GLY A 173 1.50 0.89 -26.74
CA GLY A 173 2.25 2.16 -26.69
C GLY A 173 1.38 3.41 -26.75
N VAL A 174 0.37 3.44 -27.63
CA VAL A 174 -0.57 4.58 -27.73
C VAL A 174 -1.40 4.76 -26.45
N LEU A 175 -1.93 3.67 -25.88
CA LEU A 175 -2.69 3.74 -24.63
C LEU A 175 -1.81 4.19 -23.46
N THR A 176 -0.58 3.66 -23.36
CA THR A 176 0.40 4.08 -22.35
C THR A 176 0.75 5.55 -22.50
N LEU A 177 0.92 6.05 -23.74
CA LEU A 177 1.19 7.47 -24.01
C LEU A 177 0.00 8.35 -23.62
N LEU A 178 -1.23 8.00 -24.04
CA LEU A 178 -2.43 8.74 -23.65
C LEU A 178 -2.59 8.77 -22.13
N ALA A 179 -2.36 7.64 -21.46
CA ALA A 179 -2.41 7.55 -20.01
C ALA A 179 -1.33 8.41 -19.33
N ALA A 180 -0.13 8.50 -19.92
CA ALA A 180 0.93 9.41 -19.47
C ALA A 180 0.53 10.88 -19.65
N LEU A 181 -0.06 11.25 -20.78
CA LEU A 181 -0.53 12.62 -21.05
C LEU A 181 -1.65 13.03 -20.08
N ILE A 182 -2.62 12.15 -19.81
CA ILE A 182 -3.68 12.40 -18.81
C ILE A 182 -3.07 12.61 -17.42
N THR A 183 -2.12 11.75 -17.04
CA THR A 183 -1.43 11.85 -15.76
C THR A 183 -0.66 13.17 -15.64
N LEU A 184 0.07 13.56 -16.68
CA LEU A 184 0.83 14.81 -16.70
C LEU A 184 -0.10 16.04 -16.68
N ALA A 185 -1.20 16.01 -17.43
CA ALA A 185 -2.21 17.06 -17.42
C ALA A 185 -2.83 17.23 -16.03
N TYR A 186 -3.13 16.14 -15.33
CA TYR A 186 -3.67 16.19 -13.97
C TYR A 186 -2.62 16.69 -12.96
N ILE A 187 -1.35 16.28 -13.09
CA ILE A 187 -0.26 16.82 -12.25
C ILE A 187 -0.12 18.33 -12.48
N ALA A 188 -0.14 18.80 -13.73
CA ALA A 188 -0.11 20.22 -14.05
C ALA A 188 -1.34 20.95 -13.48
N ALA A 189 -2.53 20.36 -13.59
CA ALA A 189 -3.76 20.88 -12.99
C ALA A 189 -3.65 21.02 -11.47
N ALA A 190 -3.10 20.01 -10.79
CA ALA A 190 -2.93 20.03 -9.34
C ALA A 190 -1.85 21.02 -8.88
N LEU A 191 -0.81 21.26 -9.68
CA LEU A 191 0.24 22.25 -9.36
C LEU A 191 -0.20 23.69 -9.62
N HIS A 192 -0.92 23.96 -10.71
CA HIS A 192 -1.24 25.33 -11.14
C HIS A 192 -2.67 25.77 -10.85
N PHE A 193 -3.63 24.84 -10.82
CA PHE A 193 -5.05 25.13 -10.69
C PHE A 193 -5.64 24.62 -9.37
N GLN A 194 -4.76 24.27 -8.41
CA GLN A 194 -5.13 23.82 -7.07
C GLN A 194 -6.13 22.65 -7.06
N ALA A 195 -6.06 21.76 -8.07
CA ALA A 195 -6.92 20.59 -8.10
C ALA A 195 -6.73 19.78 -6.79
N PRO A 196 -7.82 19.41 -6.09
CA PRO A 196 -7.72 18.80 -4.78
C PRO A 196 -7.00 17.45 -4.87
N PRO A 197 -6.05 17.14 -3.97
CA PRO A 197 -5.31 15.90 -4.01
C PRO A 197 -6.21 14.73 -3.62
N LEU A 198 -5.94 13.56 -4.21
CA LEU A 198 -6.59 12.31 -3.82
C LEU A 198 -5.99 11.83 -2.48
N ALA A 199 -6.76 11.94 -1.41
CA ALA A 199 -6.40 11.56 -0.05
C ALA A 199 -7.35 10.47 0.47
N MET A 200 -7.15 9.24 -0.02
CA MET A 200 -8.00 8.09 0.33
C MET A 200 -8.13 7.84 1.83
N LYS A 201 -7.07 8.10 2.62
CA LYS A 201 -7.11 7.98 4.09
C LYS A 201 -8.25 8.77 4.73
N ARG A 202 -8.54 9.96 4.19
CA ARG A 202 -9.55 10.91 4.67
C ARG A 202 -10.86 10.81 3.89
N ALA A 203 -11.07 9.71 3.16
CA ALA A 203 -12.19 9.53 2.23
C ALA A 203 -12.39 10.71 1.25
N SER A 204 -11.31 11.42 0.90
CA SER A 204 -11.35 12.54 -0.03
C SER A 204 -10.74 12.11 -1.35
N TYR A 205 -11.58 12.00 -2.39
CA TYR A 205 -11.19 11.49 -3.71
C TYR A 205 -10.95 12.61 -4.73
N GLY A 206 -10.74 13.84 -4.27
CA GLY A 206 -10.51 15.00 -5.12
C GLY A 206 -11.74 15.36 -5.96
N TRP A 207 -11.51 15.72 -7.23
CA TRP A 207 -12.60 15.84 -8.18
C TRP A 207 -13.12 14.43 -8.51
N PRO A 208 -14.40 14.14 -8.19
CA PRO A 208 -14.94 12.80 -8.31
C PRO A 208 -14.68 12.22 -9.68
N LEU A 209 -14.23 10.97 -9.70
CA LEU A 209 -13.83 10.23 -10.89
C LEU A 209 -12.61 10.82 -11.61
N VAL A 210 -12.49 12.13 -11.82
CA VAL A 210 -11.34 12.75 -12.52
C VAL A 210 -10.02 12.42 -11.82
N SER A 211 -9.93 12.70 -10.51
CA SER A 211 -8.73 12.43 -9.73
C SER A 211 -8.43 10.93 -9.65
N VAL A 212 -9.47 10.09 -9.52
CA VAL A 212 -9.33 8.63 -9.47
C VAL A 212 -8.85 8.07 -10.82
N LEU A 213 -9.47 8.51 -11.92
CA LEU A 213 -9.13 8.10 -13.28
C LEU A 213 -7.73 8.58 -13.68
N ALA A 214 -7.34 9.80 -13.30
CA ALA A 214 -5.98 10.29 -13.50
C ALA A 214 -4.94 9.47 -12.71
N SER A 215 -5.29 9.05 -11.50
CA SER A 215 -4.44 8.17 -10.69
C SER A 215 -4.35 6.76 -11.29
N LEU A 216 -5.45 6.25 -11.84
CA LEU A 216 -5.49 4.97 -12.56
C LEU A 216 -4.72 5.02 -13.87
N SER A 217 -4.83 6.12 -14.62
CA SER A 217 -4.06 6.30 -15.87
C SER A 217 -2.57 6.27 -15.59
N ALA A 218 -2.13 6.76 -14.43
CA ALA A 218 -0.73 6.71 -14.05
C ALA A 218 -0.18 5.29 -13.86
N CYS A 219 -1.04 4.29 -13.67
CA CYS A 219 -0.60 2.90 -13.49
C CYS A 219 0.13 2.36 -14.72
N LEU A 220 -0.35 2.67 -15.93
CA LEU A 220 0.27 2.17 -17.18
C LEU A 220 1.69 2.72 -17.43
N PRO A 221 1.95 4.04 -17.43
CA PRO A 221 3.30 4.57 -17.58
C PRO A 221 4.21 4.13 -16.43
N LEU A 222 3.72 4.01 -15.19
CA LEU A 222 4.52 3.47 -14.08
C LEU A 222 4.92 2.01 -14.31
N LEU A 223 4.01 1.17 -14.81
CA LEU A 223 4.31 -0.21 -15.18
C LEU A 223 5.29 -0.28 -16.36
N PHE A 224 5.17 0.62 -17.34
CA PHE A 224 6.12 0.72 -18.44
C PHE A 224 7.52 1.10 -17.95
N ILE A 225 7.62 2.14 -17.11
CA ILE A 225 8.88 2.57 -16.49
C ILE A 225 9.49 1.42 -15.68
N ALA A 226 8.69 0.72 -14.87
CA ALA A 226 9.14 -0.42 -14.10
C ALA A 226 9.65 -1.56 -15.00
N HIS A 227 8.99 -1.82 -16.12
CA HIS A 227 9.45 -2.82 -17.10
C HIS A 227 10.77 -2.43 -17.74
N VAL A 228 10.92 -1.19 -18.21
CA VAL A 228 12.17 -0.69 -18.80
C VAL A 228 13.30 -0.72 -17.77
N ALA A 229 13.03 -0.28 -16.54
CA ALA A 229 13.99 -0.31 -15.44
C ALA A 229 14.45 -1.75 -15.09
N ALA A 230 13.56 -2.73 -15.22
CA ALA A 230 13.87 -4.14 -14.98
C ALA A 230 14.78 -4.77 -16.05
N GLN A 231 14.94 -4.15 -17.23
CA GLN A 231 15.87 -4.60 -18.27
C GLN A 231 17.34 -4.30 -17.90
N LEU A 232 17.57 -3.39 -16.95
CA LEU A 232 18.91 -3.02 -16.47
C LEU A 232 19.29 -3.91 -15.27
N PRO A 233 20.29 -4.80 -15.37
CA PRO A 233 20.55 -5.83 -14.34
C PRO A 233 20.77 -5.26 -12.93
N GLY A 234 21.56 -4.19 -12.82
CA GLY A 234 21.83 -3.53 -11.53
C GLY A 234 20.56 -2.93 -10.91
N LEU A 235 19.78 -2.20 -11.72
CA LEU A 235 18.54 -1.56 -11.26
C LEU A 235 17.45 -2.57 -10.93
N ASN A 236 17.32 -3.65 -11.72
CA ASN A 236 16.39 -4.74 -11.44
C ASN A 236 16.66 -5.37 -10.07
N SER A 237 17.93 -5.69 -9.77
CA SER A 237 18.29 -6.28 -8.48
C SER A 237 17.95 -5.36 -7.29
N LEU A 238 18.18 -4.05 -7.45
CA LEU A 238 17.83 -3.05 -6.45
C LEU A 238 16.31 -2.93 -6.27
N LEU A 239 15.56 -2.84 -7.38
CA LEU A 239 14.10 -2.73 -7.36
C LEU A 239 13.44 -3.96 -6.75
N GLN A 240 13.98 -5.16 -6.99
CA GLN A 240 13.51 -6.38 -6.36
C GLN A 240 13.73 -6.35 -4.84
N GLN A 241 14.92 -5.94 -4.38
CA GLN A 241 15.20 -5.81 -2.95
C GLN A 241 14.27 -4.79 -2.28
N VAL A 242 14.08 -3.62 -2.90
CA VAL A 242 13.15 -2.60 -2.40
C VAL A 242 11.71 -3.09 -2.44
N GLY A 243 11.32 -3.83 -3.48
CA GLY A 243 9.99 -4.40 -3.64
C GLY A 243 9.65 -5.42 -2.55
N VAL A 244 10.59 -6.33 -2.22
CA VAL A 244 10.43 -7.30 -1.12
C VAL A 244 10.34 -6.58 0.23
N ALA A 245 11.13 -5.52 0.43
CA ALA A 245 11.12 -4.72 1.64
C ALA A 245 10.01 -3.65 1.70
N ALA A 246 9.17 -3.52 0.67
CA ALA A 246 8.24 -2.40 0.51
C ALA A 246 7.26 -2.26 1.70
N LEU A 247 6.79 -3.38 2.25
CA LEU A 247 5.90 -3.37 3.41
C LEU A 247 6.62 -2.87 4.67
N THR A 248 7.87 -3.29 4.89
CA THR A 248 8.70 -2.81 6.01
C THR A 248 9.01 -1.32 5.87
N VAL A 249 9.41 -0.88 4.67
CA VAL A 249 9.66 0.54 4.36
C VAL A 249 8.39 1.35 4.61
N MET A 250 7.24 0.84 4.18
CA MET A 250 5.95 1.49 4.42
C MET A 250 5.70 1.74 5.91
N TYR A 251 5.93 0.75 6.78
CA TYR A 251 5.69 0.92 8.22
C TYR A 251 6.74 1.77 8.93
N LEU A 252 8.03 1.62 8.59
CA LEU A 252 9.12 2.19 9.37
C LEU A 252 9.53 3.60 8.94
N HIS A 253 9.27 4.03 7.70
CA HIS A 253 9.78 5.32 7.24
C HIS A 253 9.22 6.52 8.04
N GLN A 254 7.96 6.45 8.50
CA GLN A 254 7.35 7.52 9.32
C GLN A 254 8.04 7.65 10.68
N PRO A 255 8.05 6.61 11.54
CA PRO A 255 8.77 6.63 12.81
C PRO A 255 10.24 7.06 12.63
N LEU A 256 10.94 6.48 11.66
CA LEU A 256 12.35 6.78 11.43
C LEU A 256 12.56 8.25 11.05
N GLN A 257 11.72 8.84 10.20
CA GLN A 257 11.89 10.26 9.86
C GLN A 257 11.66 11.19 11.05
N TYR A 258 10.75 10.84 11.98
CA TYR A 258 10.50 11.62 13.18
C TYR A 258 11.67 11.48 14.16
N VAL A 259 12.17 10.26 14.39
CA VAL A 259 13.39 10.07 15.19
C VAL A 259 14.57 10.87 14.63
N ILE A 260 14.80 10.81 13.32
CA ILE A 260 15.88 11.58 12.66
C ILE A 260 15.70 13.09 12.82
N ALA A 261 14.47 13.59 12.70
CA ALA A 261 14.19 15.02 12.84
C ALA A 261 14.30 15.47 14.31
N ASP A 262 13.64 14.77 15.22
CA ASP A 262 13.38 15.22 16.59
C ASP A 262 14.54 14.91 17.53
N HIS A 263 15.29 13.82 17.28
CA HIS A 263 16.38 13.37 18.16
C HIS A 263 17.77 13.63 17.57
N PHE A 264 17.91 13.63 16.25
CA PHE A 264 19.19 13.88 15.57
C PHE A 264 19.29 15.28 14.95
N GLY A 265 18.23 16.11 15.04
CA GLY A 265 18.21 17.50 14.57
C GLY A 265 18.37 17.66 13.05
N LEU A 266 18.21 16.57 12.28
CA LEU A 266 18.40 16.62 10.83
C LEU A 266 17.10 16.98 10.14
N HIS A 267 16.87 18.27 9.91
CA HIS A 267 15.60 18.75 9.33
C HIS A 267 15.57 18.70 7.78
N HIS A 268 16.72 18.56 7.11
CA HIS A 268 16.81 18.58 5.65
C HIS A 268 15.96 17.47 4.99
N PRO A 269 14.91 17.80 4.21
CA PRO A 269 13.91 16.82 3.74
C PRO A 269 14.48 15.64 2.94
N PHE A 270 15.39 15.92 2.01
CA PHE A 270 15.98 14.86 1.18
C PHE A 270 16.90 13.95 1.99
N ALA A 271 17.62 14.50 2.97
CA ALA A 271 18.49 13.70 3.82
C ALA A 271 17.67 12.77 4.71
N ARG A 272 16.58 13.28 5.31
CA ARG A 272 15.60 12.47 6.04
C ARG A 272 14.96 11.39 5.17
N TYR A 273 14.59 11.73 3.94
CA TYR A 273 14.01 10.77 2.99
C TYR A 273 14.99 9.62 2.71
N CYS A 274 16.22 9.93 2.30
CA CYS A 274 17.22 8.92 1.99
C CYS A 274 17.57 8.07 3.21
N LEU A 275 17.79 8.69 4.37
CA LEU A 275 18.14 7.97 5.60
C LEU A 275 17.00 7.11 6.12
N SER A 276 15.76 7.61 6.15
CA SER A 276 14.61 6.81 6.60
C SER A 276 14.37 5.58 5.73
N VAL A 277 14.54 5.69 4.41
CA VAL A 277 14.45 4.55 3.49
C VAL A 277 15.64 3.59 3.71
N ALA A 278 16.87 4.11 3.78
CA ALA A 278 18.06 3.28 3.98
C ALA A 278 18.00 2.50 5.30
N LEU A 279 17.61 3.16 6.39
CA LEU A 279 17.42 2.55 7.70
C LEU A 279 16.29 1.51 7.69
N ALA A 280 15.17 1.79 7.00
CA ALA A 280 14.10 0.81 6.89
C ALA A 280 14.51 -0.44 6.09
N LEU A 281 15.33 -0.28 5.03
CA LEU A 281 15.91 -1.39 4.28
C LEU A 281 16.91 -2.18 5.14
N ALA A 282 17.73 -1.50 5.93
CA ALA A 282 18.64 -2.15 6.88
C ALA A 282 17.87 -2.94 7.95
N ALA A 283 16.81 -2.35 8.50
CA ALA A 283 15.92 -3.00 9.46
C ALA A 283 15.25 -4.23 8.85
N HIS A 284 14.78 -4.16 7.60
CA HIS A 284 14.24 -5.32 6.88
C HIS A 284 15.24 -6.48 6.83
N ARG A 285 16.48 -6.22 6.41
CA ARG A 285 17.54 -7.25 6.37
C ARG A 285 17.86 -7.82 7.76
N LEU A 286 17.78 -7.00 8.81
CA LEU A 286 17.98 -7.48 10.19
C LEU A 286 16.84 -8.40 10.62
N ILE A 287 15.60 -8.02 10.33
CA ILE A 287 14.41 -8.83 10.63
C ILE A 287 14.48 -10.19 9.90
N GLU A 288 14.97 -10.23 8.65
CA GLU A 288 15.11 -11.47 7.88
C GLU A 288 16.12 -12.48 8.48
N ARG A 289 17.03 -12.03 9.34
CA ARG A 289 18.03 -12.90 9.99
C ARG A 289 17.43 -13.75 11.10
N ASN A 290 16.31 -13.32 11.69
CA ASN A 290 15.68 -14.00 12.84
C ASN A 290 14.28 -14.51 12.46
N GLU A 291 14.01 -15.80 12.69
CA GLU A 291 12.73 -16.41 12.28
C GLU A 291 11.53 -15.87 13.04
N ALA A 292 11.66 -15.61 14.34
CA ALA A 292 10.58 -15.03 15.15
C ALA A 292 10.28 -13.60 14.70
N ALA A 293 11.32 -12.79 14.47
CA ALA A 293 11.18 -11.42 13.95
C ALA A 293 10.55 -11.42 12.55
N ARG A 294 10.99 -12.33 11.67
CA ARG A 294 10.44 -12.49 10.32
C ARG A 294 8.97 -12.89 10.35
N TRP A 295 8.57 -13.81 11.23
CA TRP A 295 7.16 -14.17 11.38
C TRP A 295 6.34 -13.00 11.92
N LEU A 296 6.81 -12.34 12.98
CA LEU A 296 6.09 -11.27 13.66
C LEU A 296 5.98 -9.99 12.82
N PHE A 297 7.05 -9.58 12.15
CA PHE A 297 7.13 -8.29 11.46
C PHE A 297 7.01 -8.38 9.93
N LEU A 298 7.21 -9.56 9.33
CA LEU A 298 7.04 -9.78 7.88
C LEU A 298 5.90 -10.75 7.55
N GLY A 299 5.32 -11.43 8.54
CA GLY A 299 4.18 -12.33 8.33
C GLY A 299 4.56 -13.60 7.57
N THR A 300 5.85 -13.94 7.49
CA THR A 300 6.35 -15.09 6.74
C THR A 300 7.23 -15.99 7.63
N ARG A 301 7.14 -17.30 7.44
CA ARG A 301 8.12 -18.26 8.00
C ARG A 301 9.09 -18.68 6.92
N ARG A 302 10.34 -19.04 7.27
CA ARG A 302 11.17 -19.79 6.31
C ARG A 302 10.48 -21.12 6.03
N ALA A 303 10.46 -21.55 4.78
CA ALA A 303 10.03 -22.91 4.51
C ALA A 303 10.95 -23.85 5.29
N PRO A 304 10.43 -24.84 6.04
CA PRO A 304 11.29 -25.85 6.61
C PRO A 304 12.11 -26.47 5.48
N VAL A 305 13.41 -26.57 5.67
CA VAL A 305 14.28 -27.31 4.75
C VAL A 305 13.76 -28.75 4.80
N LEU A 306 12.98 -29.16 3.81
CA LEU A 306 12.65 -30.55 3.61
C LEU A 306 13.98 -31.26 3.41
N ALA A 307 14.40 -32.03 4.40
CA ALA A 307 15.56 -32.90 4.29
C ALA A 307 15.32 -33.81 3.07
N THR A 308 16.03 -33.54 1.98
CA THR A 308 16.08 -34.39 0.80
C THR A 308 16.70 -35.72 1.20
N SER A 309 15.88 -36.63 1.68
CA SER A 309 16.19 -38.05 1.87
C SER A 309 15.43 -38.86 0.82
N ALA A 310 15.75 -38.61 -0.46
CA ALA A 310 15.46 -39.59 -1.50
C ALA A 310 16.70 -40.52 -1.57
N PRO A 311 16.56 -41.83 -1.34
CA PRO A 311 17.69 -42.75 -1.48
C PRO A 311 18.16 -42.79 -2.94
N PRO A 312 19.46 -43.01 -3.19
CA PRO A 312 19.99 -43.05 -4.55
C PRO A 312 19.36 -44.21 -5.32
N VAL A 313 18.71 -43.87 -6.43
CA VAL A 313 18.29 -44.85 -7.44
C VAL A 313 19.56 -45.51 -7.97
N LYS A 314 19.73 -46.80 -7.69
CA LYS A 314 20.79 -47.61 -8.31
C LYS A 314 20.48 -47.73 -9.80
N PRO A 315 21.45 -47.48 -10.70
CA PRO A 315 21.29 -47.81 -12.11
C PRO A 315 21.29 -49.34 -12.27
N GLY A 316 20.25 -49.86 -12.90
CA GLY A 316 20.15 -51.23 -13.39
C GLY A 316 19.83 -51.19 -14.88
#